data_AF-A0AAW2VGH1-F1
#
_entry.id   AF-A0AAW2VGH1-F1
#
_cell.length_a   1.000
_cell.length_b   1.000
_cell.length_c   1.000
_cell.angle_alpha   90.00
_cell.angle_beta   90.00
_cell.angle_gamma   90.00
#
_symmetry.space_group_name_H-M   'P 1'
#
loop_
_entity.id
_entity.type
_entity.pdbx_description
1 polymer ?
#
loop_
_entity_poly.entity_id
_entity_poly.type
_entity_poly.pdbx_seq_one_letter_code
_entity_poly.pdbx_strand_id
1 'polypeptide(L)'
;MRSLEQLNVAHNRLTGEVPANICQLPRLQNFTYSYNYFTREAPQCSRFGGATVYDGRENCIPNKSDQRSARECSSDAAKPFDCSKSKCGGSATRSRSKPTHRPRPSTRPSPPPPPTSKSSPTFRSHPPPPKPSPTMQHRRHHLLTKSLPYLVFRHLHLRHQLMSK
;
A
#
# COMPACT_ATOMS: atom_id res chain seq x y z
N MET A 1 -24.52 6.36 3.54
CA MET A 1 -23.27 6.59 4.30
C MET A 1 -22.67 7.92 3.85
N ARG A 2 -22.93 9.04 4.55
CA ARG A 2 -22.34 10.36 4.20
C ARG A 2 -21.30 10.85 5.20
N SER A 3 -21.32 10.28 6.41
CA SER A 3 -20.42 10.64 7.51
C SER A 3 -19.23 9.69 7.68
N LEU A 4 -18.96 8.83 6.69
CA LEU A 4 -17.90 7.83 6.78
C LEU A 4 -16.54 8.50 6.58
N GLU A 5 -15.67 8.38 7.57
CA GLU A 5 -14.33 8.99 7.54
C GLU A 5 -13.21 7.96 7.37
N GLN A 6 -13.44 6.74 7.87
CA GLN A 6 -12.48 5.65 7.80
C GLN A 6 -13.20 4.39 7.31
N LEU A 7 -12.63 3.76 6.29
CA LEU A 7 -13.09 2.49 5.76
C LEU A 7 -11.89 1.55 5.65
N ASN A 8 -11.90 0.46 6.42
CA ASN A 8 -10.91 -0.58 6.29
C ASN A 8 -11.61 -1.90 5.96
N VAL A 9 -11.34 -2.40 4.76
CA VAL A 9 -11.81 -3.69 4.25
C VAL A 9 -10.63 -4.60 3.85
N ALA A 10 -9.44 -4.30 4.34
CA ALA A 10 -8.23 -5.04 4.03
C ALA A 10 -8.28 -6.49 4.53
N HIS A 11 -7.43 -7.36 3.96
CA HIS A 11 -7.29 -8.77 4.35
C HIS A 11 -8.60 -9.57 4.24
N ASN A 12 -9.35 -9.33 3.17
CA ASN A 12 -10.56 -10.09 2.85
C ASN A 12 -10.37 -10.83 1.52
N ARG A 13 -11.42 -11.51 1.08
CA ARG A 13 -11.50 -12.14 -0.25
C ARG A 13 -12.45 -11.38 -1.17
N LEU A 14 -12.47 -10.05 -1.05
CA LEU A 14 -13.35 -9.22 -1.89
C LEU A 14 -12.83 -9.22 -3.33
N THR A 15 -13.74 -9.36 -4.27
CA THR A 15 -13.49 -9.46 -5.71
C THR A 15 -14.27 -8.38 -6.45
N GLY A 16 -13.91 -8.13 -7.71
CA GLY A 16 -14.64 -7.19 -8.57
C GLY A 16 -14.02 -5.80 -8.55
N GLU A 17 -14.85 -4.77 -8.69
CA GLU A 17 -14.42 -3.37 -8.79
C GLU A 17 -14.66 -2.63 -7.47
N VAL A 18 -13.74 -1.73 -7.09
CA VAL A 18 -13.97 -0.74 -6.05
C VAL A 18 -14.89 0.35 -6.61
N PRO A 19 -16.15 0.48 -6.13
CA PRO A 19 -17.12 1.35 -6.77
C PRO A 19 -16.90 2.84 -6.49
N ALA A 20 -17.26 3.67 -7.47
CA ALA A 20 -17.05 5.12 -7.47
C ALA A 20 -17.65 5.83 -6.25
N ASN A 21 -18.79 5.34 -5.75
CA ASN A 21 -19.51 5.94 -4.63
C ASN A 21 -18.68 5.94 -3.33
N ILE A 22 -17.88 4.90 -3.07
CA ILE A 22 -16.94 4.86 -1.94
C ILE A 22 -15.89 5.96 -2.14
N CYS A 23 -15.35 6.01 -3.34
CA CYS A 23 -14.37 7.00 -3.75
C CYS A 23 -14.97 8.39 -3.93
N GLN A 24 -16.25 8.64 -3.69
CA GLN A 24 -16.86 9.98 -3.68
C GLN A 24 -17.38 10.38 -2.31
N LEU A 25 -17.14 9.57 -1.28
CA LEU A 25 -17.55 9.88 0.08
C LEU A 25 -16.88 11.18 0.54
N PRO A 26 -17.67 12.20 0.96
CA PRO A 26 -17.17 13.57 1.13
C PRO A 26 -16.28 13.74 2.36
N ARG A 27 -16.38 12.84 3.33
CA ARG A 27 -15.62 12.89 4.59
C ARG A 27 -14.57 11.79 4.72
N LEU A 28 -14.40 10.95 3.69
CA LEU A 28 -13.49 9.81 3.74
C LEU A 28 -12.03 10.29 3.72
N GLN A 29 -11.32 9.99 4.80
CA GLN A 29 -9.92 10.37 5.06
C GLN A 29 -8.96 9.17 5.07
N ASN A 30 -9.48 7.98 5.38
CA ASN A 30 -8.70 6.74 5.32
C ASN A 30 -9.52 5.66 4.61
N PHE A 31 -8.98 5.14 3.51
CA PHE A 31 -9.56 3.99 2.84
C PHE A 31 -8.49 2.94 2.56
N THR A 32 -8.58 1.83 3.28
CA THR A 32 -7.68 0.68 3.16
C THR A 32 -8.46 -0.50 2.59
N TYR A 33 -8.07 -0.99 1.43
CA TYR A 33 -8.68 -2.14 0.76
C TYR A 33 -7.62 -3.17 0.29
N SER A 34 -6.42 -3.08 0.87
CA SER A 34 -5.29 -3.94 0.53
C SER A 34 -5.53 -5.41 0.88
N TYR A 35 -4.73 -6.31 0.31
CA TYR A 35 -4.82 -7.75 0.54
C TYR A 35 -6.20 -8.34 0.21
N ASN A 36 -6.76 -7.97 -0.93
CA ASN A 36 -8.01 -8.48 -1.49
C ASN A 36 -7.75 -9.02 -2.92
N TYR A 37 -8.80 -9.24 -3.71
CA TYR A 37 -8.74 -9.66 -5.11
C TYR A 37 -9.53 -8.69 -6.01
N PHE A 38 -9.54 -7.39 -5.68
CA PHE A 38 -10.13 -6.38 -6.55
C PHE A 38 -9.38 -6.34 -7.88
N THR A 39 -10.12 -6.30 -8.99
CA THR A 39 -9.57 -6.30 -10.34
C THR A 39 -9.57 -4.93 -10.97
N ARG A 40 -10.38 -4.00 -10.43
CA ARG A 40 -10.52 -2.63 -10.91
C ARG A 40 -10.80 -1.67 -9.78
N GLU A 41 -10.51 -0.41 -10.09
CA GLU A 41 -10.77 0.74 -9.25
C GLU A 41 -11.51 1.76 -10.12
N ALA A 42 -12.58 2.34 -9.58
CA ALA A 42 -13.30 3.38 -10.29
C ALA A 42 -12.40 4.62 -10.50
N PRO A 43 -12.47 5.32 -11.64
CA PRO A 43 -11.60 6.47 -11.95
C PRO A 43 -11.59 7.56 -10.87
N GLN A 44 -12.70 7.71 -10.14
CA GLN A 44 -12.92 8.69 -9.07
C GLN A 44 -12.00 8.48 -7.87
N CYS A 45 -11.47 7.27 -7.70
CA CYS A 45 -10.51 6.96 -6.64
C CYS A 45 -9.13 7.59 -6.90
N SER A 46 -8.85 8.06 -8.13
CA SER A 46 -7.62 8.79 -8.47
C SER A 46 -7.44 10.10 -7.70
N ARG A 47 -8.50 10.62 -7.07
CA ARG A 47 -8.41 11.81 -6.20
C ARG A 47 -7.62 11.56 -4.92
N PHE A 48 -7.43 10.31 -4.55
CA PHE A 48 -6.72 9.95 -3.33
C PHE A 48 -5.23 10.20 -3.53
N GLY A 49 -4.78 11.33 -2.98
CA GLY A 49 -3.41 11.80 -2.95
C GLY A 49 -3.32 13.00 -1.99
N GLY A 50 -2.16 13.23 -1.38
CA GLY A 50 -2.00 14.27 -0.35
C GLY A 50 -2.42 13.80 1.05
N ALA A 51 -3.42 14.46 1.66
CA ALA A 51 -3.80 14.25 3.07
C ALA A 51 -4.67 13.01 3.34
N THR A 52 -5.17 12.33 2.30
CA THR A 52 -6.02 11.14 2.44
C THR A 52 -5.16 9.88 2.39
N VAL A 53 -5.26 9.03 3.41
CA VAL A 53 -4.57 7.73 3.45
C VAL A 53 -5.32 6.75 2.56
N TYR A 54 -4.62 6.17 1.59
CA TYR A 54 -5.18 5.23 0.63
C TYR A 54 -4.24 4.05 0.41
N ASP A 55 -4.66 2.83 0.74
CA ASP A 55 -3.86 1.62 0.57
C ASP A 55 -4.61 0.57 -0.26
N GLY A 56 -4.15 0.39 -1.49
CA GLY A 56 -4.68 -0.53 -2.50
C GLY A 56 -3.75 -1.67 -2.89
N ARG A 57 -2.67 -1.90 -2.14
CA ARG A 57 -1.68 -2.94 -2.43
C ARG A 57 -2.28 -4.34 -2.30
N GLU A 58 -1.60 -5.34 -2.85
CA GLU A 58 -1.97 -6.76 -2.71
C GLU A 58 -3.40 -7.05 -3.21
N ASN A 59 -3.73 -6.48 -4.37
CA ASN A 59 -4.94 -6.73 -5.15
C ASN A 59 -4.60 -7.29 -6.54
N CYS A 60 -5.59 -7.41 -7.42
CA CYS A 60 -5.47 -7.91 -8.79
C CYS A 60 -5.71 -6.81 -9.85
N ILE A 61 -5.31 -5.58 -9.54
CA ILE A 61 -5.54 -4.43 -10.42
C ILE A 61 -4.40 -4.33 -11.45
N PRO A 62 -4.66 -4.41 -12.76
CA PRO A 62 -3.61 -4.35 -13.76
C PRO A 62 -2.94 -2.96 -13.77
N ASN A 63 -1.66 -2.94 -14.15
CA ASN A 63 -0.87 -1.71 -14.33
C ASN A 63 -0.69 -0.84 -13.05
N LYS A 64 -0.81 -1.44 -11.86
CA LYS A 64 -0.48 -0.81 -10.56
C LYS A 64 0.72 -1.52 -9.93
N SER A 65 1.48 -0.80 -9.11
CA SER A 65 2.56 -1.40 -8.31
C SER A 65 2.01 -2.20 -7.13
N ASP A 66 2.85 -3.06 -6.56
CA ASP A 66 2.58 -3.79 -5.32
C ASP A 66 1.27 -4.58 -5.35
N GLN A 67 0.99 -5.20 -6.50
CA GLN A 67 -0.17 -6.06 -6.70
C GLN A 67 0.21 -7.52 -6.50
N ARG A 68 -0.81 -8.36 -6.24
CA ARG A 68 -0.62 -9.81 -6.14
C ARG A 68 -0.01 -10.37 -7.42
N SER A 69 0.62 -11.52 -7.27
CA SER A 69 1.13 -12.26 -8.42
C SER A 69 -0.01 -12.67 -9.38
N ALA A 70 0.31 -12.77 -10.66
CA ALA A 70 -0.63 -13.28 -11.67
C ALA A 70 -1.19 -14.67 -11.31
N ARG A 71 -0.38 -15.50 -10.62
CA ARG A 71 -0.79 -16.82 -10.15
C ARG A 71 -1.89 -16.74 -9.09
N GLU A 72 -1.77 -15.83 -8.13
CA GLU A 72 -2.80 -15.62 -7.11
C GLU A 72 -4.08 -15.02 -7.71
N CYS A 73 -3.95 -14.09 -8.66
CA CYS A 73 -5.10 -13.50 -9.35
C CYS A 73 -5.83 -14.47 -10.28
N SER A 74 -5.19 -15.58 -10.66
CA SER A 74 -5.82 -16.67 -11.43
C SER A 74 -6.39 -17.78 -10.55
N SER A 75 -6.30 -17.66 -9.21
CA SER A 75 -6.79 -18.68 -8.29
C SER A 75 -8.31 -18.63 -8.11
N ASP A 76 -8.89 -19.71 -7.55
CA ASP A 76 -10.33 -19.75 -7.23
C ASP A 76 -10.76 -18.66 -6.24
N ALA A 77 -9.83 -18.17 -5.40
CA ALA A 77 -10.11 -17.10 -4.45
C ALA A 77 -10.36 -15.74 -5.12
N ALA A 78 -9.85 -15.54 -6.33
CA ALA A 78 -10.04 -14.31 -7.11
C ALA A 78 -11.32 -14.33 -7.95
N LYS A 79 -12.03 -15.47 -8.03
CA LYS A 79 -13.26 -15.60 -8.80
C LYS A 79 -14.40 -14.87 -8.09
N PRO A 80 -15.20 -14.05 -8.81
CA PRO A 80 -16.35 -13.38 -8.22
C PRO A 80 -17.32 -14.37 -7.56
N PHE A 81 -17.74 -14.04 -6.35
CA PHE A 81 -18.74 -14.82 -5.64
C PHE A 81 -20.15 -14.45 -6.13
N ASP A 82 -20.95 -15.47 -6.46
CA ASP A 82 -22.35 -15.29 -6.83
C ASP A 82 -23.22 -15.15 -5.56
N CYS A 83 -23.53 -13.90 -5.22
CA CYS A 83 -24.35 -13.57 -4.06
C CYS A 83 -25.75 -14.21 -4.08
N SER A 84 -26.28 -14.56 -5.25
CA SER A 84 -27.60 -15.21 -5.41
C SER A 84 -27.63 -16.62 -4.81
N LYS A 85 -26.46 -17.25 -4.68
CA LYS A 85 -26.29 -18.56 -4.04
C LYS A 85 -26.03 -18.47 -2.54
N SER A 86 -25.88 -17.25 -2.00
CA SER A 86 -25.69 -17.06 -0.58
C SER A 86 -27.00 -17.35 0.17
N LYS A 87 -26.88 -17.93 1.37
CA LYS A 87 -28.01 -18.06 2.31
C LYS A 87 -28.08 -16.89 3.29
N CYS A 88 -27.52 -15.75 2.89
CA CYS A 88 -27.49 -14.53 3.69
C CYS A 88 -28.81 -13.78 3.50
N GLY A 89 -29.43 -13.32 4.58
CA GLY A 89 -30.70 -12.59 4.52
C GLY A 89 -31.91 -13.50 4.71
N GLY A 90 -32.08 -14.04 5.92
CA GLY A 90 -33.25 -14.80 6.32
C GLY A 90 -34.55 -13.99 6.21
N SER A 91 -35.11 -13.93 5.01
CA SER A 91 -36.54 -13.85 4.79
C SER A 91 -36.94 -15.18 4.20
N ALA A 92 -37.33 -16.10 5.08
CA ALA A 92 -37.97 -17.33 4.68
C ALA A 92 -39.31 -16.97 4.04
N THR A 93 -39.33 -16.74 2.72
CA THR A 93 -40.51 -17.05 1.94
C THR A 93 -40.73 -18.55 2.12
N ARG A 94 -41.76 -18.85 2.91
CA ARG A 94 -42.18 -20.19 3.32
C ARG A 94 -42.38 -21.10 2.10
N SER A 95 -41.34 -21.82 1.69
CA SER A 95 -41.52 -23.14 1.09
C SER A 95 -41.30 -24.16 2.19
N ARG A 96 -42.43 -24.58 2.77
CA ARG A 96 -42.53 -25.53 3.87
C ARG A 96 -42.13 -26.91 3.36
N SER A 97 -40.82 -27.17 3.23
CA SER A 97 -40.30 -28.51 3.03
C SER A 97 -40.29 -29.23 4.39
N LYS A 98 -41.09 -30.29 4.48
CA LYS A 98 -41.23 -31.18 5.64
C LYS A 98 -39.85 -31.58 6.20
N PRO A 99 -39.62 -31.63 7.53
CA PRO A 99 -38.35 -32.07 8.08
C PRO A 99 -38.22 -33.58 7.87
N THR A 100 -37.35 -34.01 6.96
CA THR A 100 -36.81 -35.36 6.95
C THR A 100 -35.71 -35.43 8.01
N HIS A 101 -35.86 -36.35 8.97
CA HIS A 101 -34.83 -36.65 9.96
C HIS A 101 -33.51 -36.97 9.24
N ARG A 102 -32.53 -36.07 9.34
CA ARG A 102 -31.16 -36.32 8.91
C ARG A 102 -30.40 -36.94 10.09
N PRO A 103 -29.66 -38.05 9.91
CA PRO A 103 -28.83 -38.61 10.98
C PRO A 103 -27.75 -37.60 11.39
N ARG A 104 -27.48 -37.57 12.70
CA ARG A 104 -26.45 -36.75 13.34
C ARG A 104 -25.08 -37.01 12.70
N PRO A 105 -24.37 -36.00 12.17
CA PRO A 105 -22.99 -36.17 11.75
C PRO A 105 -22.12 -36.46 12.98
N SER A 106 -21.33 -37.52 12.90
CA SER A 106 -20.23 -37.80 13.83
C SER A 106 -19.31 -36.58 13.91
N THR A 107 -18.98 -36.16 15.13
CA THR A 107 -18.10 -35.03 15.43
C THR A 107 -16.71 -35.29 14.85
N ARG A 108 -16.39 -34.64 13.72
CA ARG A 108 -15.01 -34.53 13.24
C ARG A 108 -14.24 -33.63 14.21
N PRO A 109 -13.09 -34.05 14.77
CA PRO A 109 -12.28 -33.18 15.61
C PRO A 109 -11.82 -31.94 14.81
N SER A 110 -11.87 -30.79 15.48
CA SER A 110 -11.30 -29.54 14.96
C SER A 110 -9.82 -29.73 14.59
N PRO A 111 -9.33 -29.16 13.48
CA PRO A 111 -7.90 -29.11 13.22
C PRO A 111 -7.19 -28.33 14.35
N PRO A 112 -5.96 -28.70 14.71
CA PRO A 112 -5.21 -28.00 15.76
C PRO A 112 -4.97 -26.54 15.34
N PRO A 113 -4.85 -25.62 16.32
CA PRO A 113 -4.48 -24.25 16.05
C PRO A 113 -3.12 -24.18 15.34
N PRO A 114 -2.88 -23.16 14.48
CA PRO A 114 -1.57 -22.94 13.89
C PRO A 114 -0.53 -22.75 15.01
N PRO A 115 0.73 -23.20 14.81
CA PRO A 115 1.77 -23.03 15.81
C PRO A 115 1.94 -21.54 16.11
N THR A 116 1.75 -21.17 17.38
CA THR A 116 2.16 -19.88 17.88
C THR A 116 3.67 -19.85 17.87
N SER A 117 4.26 -19.14 16.91
CA SER A 117 5.67 -18.77 16.94
C SER A 117 5.87 -17.82 18.12
N LYS A 118 6.15 -18.39 19.29
CA LYS A 118 6.77 -17.68 20.40
C LYS A 118 8.21 -17.33 20.02
N SER A 119 8.36 -16.26 19.26
CA SER A 119 9.58 -15.46 19.31
C SER A 119 9.27 -14.25 20.16
N SER A 120 9.40 -14.40 21.48
CA SER A 120 9.58 -13.24 22.35
C SER A 120 10.83 -12.49 21.84
N PRO A 121 10.76 -11.21 21.48
CA PRO A 121 11.98 -10.42 21.41
C PRO A 121 12.44 -10.21 22.85
N THR A 122 13.57 -10.82 23.21
CA THR A 122 14.30 -10.47 24.42
C THR A 122 14.62 -8.98 24.32
N PHE A 123 13.98 -8.15 25.15
CA PHE A 123 14.36 -6.75 25.31
C PHE A 123 15.77 -6.75 25.94
N ARG A 124 16.80 -6.78 25.08
CA ARG A 124 18.16 -6.51 25.51
C ARG A 124 18.30 -4.99 25.53
N SER A 125 18.19 -4.43 26.73
CA SER A 125 18.53 -3.03 27.01
C SER A 125 19.92 -2.73 26.42
N HIS A 126 19.94 -1.95 25.34
CA HIS A 126 21.18 -1.42 24.78
C HIS A 126 21.73 -0.36 25.75
N PRO A 127 23.05 -0.32 26.02
CA PRO A 127 23.64 0.79 26.76
C PRO A 127 23.54 2.09 25.94
N PRO A 128 23.48 3.26 26.61
CA PRO A 128 23.37 4.54 25.92
C PRO A 128 24.60 4.84 25.05
N PRO A 129 24.46 5.61 23.96
CA PRO A 129 25.57 5.96 23.08
C PRO A 129 26.60 6.87 23.80
N PRO A 130 27.90 6.75 23.48
CA PRO A 130 28.93 7.61 24.05
C PRO A 130 28.82 9.06 23.54
N LYS A 131 29.15 10.02 24.39
CA LYS A 131 29.15 11.46 24.08
C LYS A 131 30.21 11.80 23.01
N PRO A 132 29.96 12.80 22.13
CA PRO A 132 30.97 13.27 21.18
C PRO A 132 32.12 13.99 21.90
N SER A 133 33.36 13.61 21.56
CA SER A 133 34.61 14.26 22.00
C SER A 133 35.07 15.32 20.99
N PRO A 134 35.82 16.36 21.42
CA PRO A 134 35.97 17.60 20.67
C PRO A 134 36.96 17.48 19.50
N THR A 135 36.58 18.05 18.35
CA THR A 135 37.43 18.19 17.17
C THR A 135 38.52 19.24 17.43
N MET A 136 39.76 18.79 17.60
CA MET A 136 40.94 19.66 17.58
C MET A 136 41.38 19.90 16.13
N GLN A 137 41.41 21.18 15.79
CA GLN A 137 41.90 21.76 14.55
C GLN A 137 43.31 21.25 14.21
N HIS A 138 43.55 20.94 12.94
CA HIS A 138 44.88 21.08 12.36
C HIS A 138 44.81 22.04 11.19
N ARG A 139 45.22 23.27 11.49
CA ARG A 139 45.34 24.38 10.55
C ARG A 139 46.78 24.42 10.06
N ARG A 140 46.94 24.24 8.74
CA ARG A 140 47.90 24.86 7.81
C ARG A 140 49.40 24.81 8.17
N HIS A 141 50.23 24.56 7.17
CA HIS A 141 50.83 25.60 6.32
C HIS A 141 51.57 24.91 5.15
N HIS A 142 51.20 25.28 3.90
CA HIS A 142 52.03 26.05 2.96
C HIS A 142 53.27 25.25 2.48
N LEU A 143 53.49 25.05 1.18
CA LEU A 143 53.88 26.10 0.24
C LEU A 143 53.67 25.67 -1.23
N LEU A 144 52.98 26.55 -2.00
CA LEU A 144 53.32 27.10 -3.34
C LEU A 144 53.42 26.12 -4.54
N THR A 145 52.85 26.35 -5.72
CA THR A 145 52.81 27.59 -6.54
C THR A 145 51.71 27.55 -7.63
N LYS A 146 50.94 28.65 -7.73
CA LYS A 146 50.52 29.39 -8.94
C LYS A 146 50.25 28.64 -10.28
N SER A 147 49.01 28.65 -10.80
CA SER A 147 48.71 28.97 -12.22
C SER A 147 47.20 29.11 -12.56
N LEU A 148 46.80 30.36 -12.85
CA LEU A 148 45.86 30.85 -13.89
C LEU A 148 44.35 30.45 -13.94
N PRO A 149 43.43 31.42 -13.71
CA PRO A 149 42.05 31.38 -14.20
C PRO A 149 41.97 32.01 -15.60
N TYR A 150 41.97 31.21 -16.67
CA TYR A 150 41.97 31.69 -18.06
C TYR A 150 40.83 31.16 -18.93
N LEU A 151 39.65 30.91 -18.34
CA LEU A 151 38.49 30.41 -19.10
C LEU A 151 37.21 31.24 -18.98
N VAL A 152 37.26 32.43 -18.38
CA VAL A 152 36.07 33.32 -18.29
C VAL A 152 36.21 34.61 -19.11
N PHE A 153 37.41 34.98 -19.57
CA PHE A 153 37.62 36.25 -20.32
C PHE A 153 37.62 36.15 -21.85
N ARG A 154 37.63 34.95 -22.45
CA ARG A 154 37.66 34.83 -23.92
C ARG A 154 36.31 34.98 -24.62
N HIS A 155 35.19 34.99 -23.89
CA HIS A 155 33.87 35.16 -24.49
C HIS A 155 33.37 36.61 -24.55
N LEU A 156 33.96 37.53 -23.77
CA LEU A 156 33.57 38.95 -23.80
C LEU A 156 34.42 39.80 -24.74
N HIS A 157 35.59 39.32 -25.18
CA HIS A 157 36.46 40.06 -26.13
C HIS A 157 36.16 39.75 -27.60
N LEU A 158 35.42 38.67 -27.91
CA LEU A 158 35.05 38.31 -29.29
C LEU A 158 33.81 39.05 -29.81
N ARG A 159 33.06 39.74 -28.95
CA ARG A 159 31.92 40.59 -29.35
C ARG A 159 32.29 42.04 -29.67
N HIS A 160 33.53 42.48 -29.38
CA HIS A 160 33.94 43.87 -29.60
C HIS A 160 34.84 44.09 -30.86
N GLN A 161 35.15 43.02 -31.61
CA GLN A 161 35.93 43.07 -32.86
C GLN A 161 35.10 42.77 -34.12
N LEU A 162 33.77 42.63 -34.00
CA LEU A 162 32.84 42.47 -35.13
C LEU A 162 31.90 43.67 -35.33
N MET A 163 32.15 44.80 -34.66
CA MET A 163 31.46 46.08 -34.89
C MET A 163 32.42 47.23 -35.22
N SER A 164 33.60 46.91 -35.76
CA SER A 164 34.48 47.88 -36.43
C SER A 164 35.14 47.23 -37.64
N LYS A 165 34.29 46.93 -38.62
CA LYS A 165 34.54 47.09 -40.05
C LYS A 165 33.21 47.13 -40.79
#